data_AF-A0A916GP25-F1
#
_entry.id   AF-A0A916GP25-F1
#
_cell.length_a   1.000
_cell.length_b   1.000
_cell.length_c   1.000
_cell.angle_alpha   90.00
_cell.angle_beta   90.00
_cell.angle_gamma   90.00
#
_symmetry.space_group_name_H-M   'P 1'
#
loop_
_entity.id
_entity.type
_entity.pdbx_description
1 polymer ?
#
loop_
_entity_poly.entity_id
_entity_poly.type
_entity_poly.pdbx_seq_one_letter_code
_entity_poly.pdbx_strand_id
1 'polypeptide(L)'
;MVRPVKAIPPATLLLGIRLVEVGLAAAGSPATSDLWSLGREQAGIHRFSTLFTAQDVRDRLASEAGLAAALDWCKQTAVTRVFLECFHDGYQADGSTLSNAMVRFRAEGFGVSGCVTPTEVGKPSTGWAPISCYTDPATPGAGEGQRTAWRHGSPIRWT
;
A
#
# COMPACT_ATOMS: atom_id res chain seq x y z
N MET A 1 -77.78 58.63 -13.86
CA MET A 1 -77.11 57.62 -13.02
C MET A 1 -76.21 56.75 -13.89
N VAL A 2 -74.94 57.14 -14.09
CA VAL A 2 -73.76 56.30 -14.40
C VAL A 2 -72.54 57.16 -14.00
N ARG A 3 -71.55 56.56 -13.32
CA ARG A 3 -70.45 57.18 -12.55
C ARG A 3 -69.31 57.78 -13.41
N PRO A 4 -68.48 58.70 -12.87
CA PRO A 4 -67.36 59.30 -13.62
C PRO A 4 -66.20 58.32 -13.79
N VAL A 5 -65.55 58.37 -14.96
CA VAL A 5 -64.36 57.58 -15.31
C VAL A 5 -63.11 58.33 -14.82
N LYS A 6 -62.30 57.67 -13.98
CA LYS A 6 -61.03 58.20 -13.47
C LYS A 6 -59.90 57.80 -14.42
N ALA A 7 -59.16 58.79 -14.92
CA ALA A 7 -57.97 58.58 -15.75
C ALA A 7 -56.84 57.93 -14.94
N ILE A 8 -56.14 56.96 -15.55
CA ILE A 8 -54.97 56.25 -15.00
C ILE A 8 -53.73 56.75 -15.76
N PRO A 9 -52.71 57.33 -15.09
CA PRO A 9 -51.48 57.74 -15.76
C PRO A 9 -50.57 56.52 -16.06
N PRO A 10 -49.66 56.65 -17.05
CA PRO A 10 -48.82 55.54 -17.52
C PRO A 10 -47.73 55.24 -16.49
N ALA A 11 -47.83 54.10 -15.81
CA ALA A 11 -46.72 53.55 -15.04
C ALA A 11 -45.82 52.76 -16.00
N THR A 12 -44.77 53.44 -16.48
CA THR A 12 -43.66 52.88 -17.24
C THR A 12 -43.07 51.67 -16.49
N LEU A 13 -43.34 50.47 -16.97
CA LEU A 13 -42.76 49.23 -16.45
C LEU A 13 -41.38 49.03 -17.09
N LEU A 14 -40.33 49.59 -16.50
CA LEU A 14 -38.94 49.24 -16.85
C LEU A 14 -38.61 47.89 -16.21
N LEU A 15 -38.77 46.82 -16.98
CA LEU A 15 -38.33 45.47 -16.63
C LEU A 15 -36.79 45.43 -16.71
N GLY A 16 -36.12 45.67 -15.59
CA GLY A 16 -34.68 45.51 -15.49
C GLY A 16 -34.29 44.03 -15.62
N ILE A 17 -33.71 43.64 -16.75
CA ILE A 17 -33.04 42.36 -16.90
C ILE A 17 -31.78 42.38 -16.02
N ARG A 18 -31.83 41.68 -14.89
CA ARG A 18 -30.62 41.35 -14.12
C ARG A 18 -29.99 40.12 -14.77
N LEU A 19 -28.93 40.34 -15.54
CA LEU A 19 -28.05 39.28 -16.00
C LEU A 19 -27.35 38.70 -14.75
N VAL A 20 -27.77 37.51 -14.32
CA VAL A 20 -27.04 36.73 -13.31
C VAL A 20 -25.92 36.02 -14.07
N GLU A 21 -24.70 36.52 -13.95
CA GLU A 21 -23.52 35.77 -14.37
C GLU A 21 -23.36 34.57 -13.45
N VAL A 22 -23.80 33.40 -13.92
CA VAL A 22 -23.47 32.13 -13.29
C VAL A 22 -22.00 31.86 -13.63
N GLY A 23 -21.11 32.25 -12.72
CA GLY A 23 -19.71 31.87 -12.77
C GLY A 23 -19.62 30.34 -12.78
N LEU A 24 -19.11 29.79 -13.88
CA LEU A 24 -18.76 28.38 -13.97
C LEU A 24 -17.62 28.14 -12.98
N ALA A 25 -17.95 27.71 -11.76
CA ALA A 25 -16.96 27.26 -10.81
C ALA A 25 -16.26 26.06 -11.45
N ALA A 26 -15.04 26.28 -11.94
CA ALA A 26 -14.16 25.20 -12.31
C ALA A 26 -14.03 24.31 -11.07
N ALA A 27 -14.60 23.11 -11.11
CA ALA A 27 -14.31 22.09 -10.14
C ALA A 27 -12.81 21.86 -10.22
N GLY A 28 -12.05 22.43 -9.27
CA GLY A 28 -10.66 22.08 -9.12
C GLY A 28 -10.61 20.56 -8.99
N SER A 29 -9.83 19.90 -9.84
CA SER A 29 -9.50 18.50 -9.63
C SER A 29 -9.15 18.33 -8.15
N PRO A 30 -9.73 17.36 -7.43
CA PRO A 30 -9.33 17.12 -6.05
C PRO A 30 -7.80 16.99 -6.09
N ALA A 31 -7.11 17.81 -5.28
CA ALA A 31 -5.68 17.67 -5.14
C ALA A 31 -5.41 16.20 -4.89
N THR A 32 -4.61 15.56 -5.74
CA THR A 32 -4.22 14.16 -5.55
C THR A 32 -3.76 14.06 -4.11
N SER A 33 -4.56 13.39 -3.27
CA SER A 33 -4.27 13.33 -1.85
C SER A 33 -2.89 12.70 -1.73
N ASP A 34 -2.02 13.30 -0.91
CA ASP A 34 -0.74 12.69 -0.61
C ASP A 34 -1.01 11.35 0.09
N LEU A 35 -0.97 10.27 -0.70
CA LEU A 35 -1.31 8.92 -0.28
C LEU A 35 -0.40 8.46 0.85
N TRP A 36 0.83 8.96 0.90
CA TRP A 36 1.75 8.72 2.00
C TRP A 36 1.23 9.30 3.32
N SER A 37 0.88 10.60 3.33
CA SER A 37 0.32 11.24 4.53
C SER A 37 -0.97 10.58 4.98
N LEU A 38 -1.89 10.32 4.04
CA LEU A 38 -3.17 9.65 4.34
C LEU A 38 -2.95 8.24 4.90
N GLY A 39 -2.10 7.44 4.26
CA GLY A 39 -1.78 6.08 4.69
C GLY A 39 -1.17 6.05 6.09
N ARG A 40 -0.39 7.07 6.46
CA ARG A 40 0.19 7.21 7.80
C ARG A 40 -0.82 7.64 8.85
N GLU A 41 -1.64 8.64 8.55
CA GLU A 41 -2.67 9.14 9.47
C GLU A 41 -3.66 8.02 9.85
N GLN A 42 -4.04 7.20 8.86
CA GLN A 42 -5.01 6.12 9.04
C GLN A 42 -4.37 4.78 9.46
N ALA A 43 -3.05 4.73 9.65
CA ALA A 43 -2.32 3.49 9.92
C ALA A 43 -2.70 2.78 11.23
N GLY A 44 -3.46 3.44 12.12
CA GLY A 44 -4.05 2.86 13.32
C GLY A 44 -5.38 2.12 13.07
N ILE A 45 -6.09 2.48 12.00
CA ILE A 45 -7.36 1.84 11.58
C ILE A 45 -7.08 0.77 10.53
N HIS A 46 -6.36 1.12 9.46
CA HIS A 46 -5.95 0.20 8.40
C HIS A 46 -4.54 0.50 7.93
N ARG A 47 -3.73 -0.55 7.77
CA ARG A 47 -2.33 -0.42 7.37
C ARG A 47 -2.05 -1.23 6.12
N PHE A 48 -1.72 -0.54 5.05
CA PHE A 48 -1.20 -1.17 3.85
C PHE A 48 0.25 -1.60 4.09
N SER A 49 0.53 -2.85 3.74
CA SER A 49 1.87 -3.42 3.83
C SER A 49 2.24 -4.16 2.57
N THR A 50 3.53 -4.24 2.29
CA THR A 50 4.07 -5.04 1.19
C THR A 50 5.22 -5.93 1.66
N LEU A 51 5.52 -6.94 0.85
CA LEU A 51 6.62 -7.87 1.02
C LEU A 51 7.63 -7.64 -0.11
N PHE A 52 8.89 -7.47 0.23
CA PHE A 52 9.99 -7.61 -0.71
C PHE A 52 10.61 -8.98 -0.51
N THR A 53 10.61 -9.80 -1.56
CA THR A 53 11.16 -11.15 -1.48
C THR A 53 12.66 -11.12 -1.25
N ALA A 54 13.24 -12.25 -0.85
CA ALA A 54 14.70 -12.32 -0.67
C ALA A 54 15.42 -11.99 -2.00
N GLN A 55 14.81 -12.37 -3.13
CA GLN A 55 15.27 -12.01 -4.46
C GLN A 55 15.09 -10.52 -4.76
N ASP A 56 13.98 -9.87 -4.38
CA ASP A 56 13.84 -8.41 -4.52
C ASP A 56 14.86 -7.65 -3.65
N VAL A 57 15.21 -8.17 -2.47
CA VAL A 57 16.28 -7.60 -1.65
C VAL A 57 17.60 -7.56 -2.43
N ARG A 58 17.93 -8.64 -3.15
CA ARG A 58 19.11 -8.72 -4.03
C ARG A 58 18.97 -7.85 -5.29
N ASP A 59 17.85 -7.95 -5.99
CA ASP A 59 17.71 -7.44 -7.37
C ASP A 59 17.25 -5.98 -7.42
N ARG A 60 16.52 -5.53 -6.38
CA ARG A 60 15.91 -4.20 -6.33
C ARG A 60 16.46 -3.33 -5.22
N LEU A 61 16.82 -3.91 -4.07
CA LEU A 61 17.25 -3.12 -2.90
C LEU A 61 18.77 -3.02 -2.73
N ALA A 62 19.55 -3.76 -3.53
CA ALA A 62 21.01 -3.77 -3.44
C ALA A 62 21.69 -2.50 -3.98
N SER A 63 20.98 -1.70 -4.77
CA SER A 63 21.51 -0.44 -5.31
C SER A 63 20.77 0.76 -4.71
N GLU A 64 21.47 1.89 -4.59
CA GLU A 64 20.86 3.14 -4.12
C GLU A 64 19.68 3.58 -4.98
N ALA A 65 19.80 3.46 -6.31
CA ALA A 65 18.73 3.82 -7.24
C ALA A 65 17.50 2.92 -7.07
N GLY A 66 17.70 1.61 -6.95
CA GLY A 66 16.60 0.67 -6.77
C GLY A 66 15.93 0.79 -5.40
N LEU A 67 16.71 1.04 -4.34
CA LEU A 67 16.19 1.29 -3.01
C LEU A 67 15.40 2.60 -2.95
N ALA A 68 15.90 3.67 -3.57
CA ALA A 68 15.16 4.93 -3.68
C ALA A 68 13.83 4.74 -4.44
N ALA A 69 13.85 4.02 -5.57
CA ALA A 69 12.65 3.72 -6.33
C ALA A 69 11.64 2.90 -5.51
N ALA A 70 12.09 1.95 -4.70
CA ALA A 70 11.24 1.17 -3.82
C ALA A 70 10.59 2.04 -2.72
N LEU A 71 11.34 2.97 -2.12
CA LEU A 71 10.83 3.92 -1.14
C LEU A 71 9.76 4.82 -1.75
N ASP A 72 10.05 5.38 -2.93
CA ASP A 72 9.14 6.27 -3.65
C ASP A 72 7.86 5.56 -4.06
N TRP A 73 7.98 4.34 -4.59
CA TRP A 73 6.82 3.52 -4.92
C TRP A 73 5.94 3.27 -3.70
N CYS A 74 6.54 2.87 -2.56
CA CYS A 74 5.77 2.62 -1.34
C CYS A 74 5.00 3.87 -0.87
N LYS A 75 5.62 5.06 -0.94
CA LYS A 75 4.97 6.33 -0.60
C LYS A 75 3.82 6.64 -1.55
N GLN A 76 4.04 6.48 -2.86
CA GLN A 76 3.02 6.72 -3.89
C GLN A 76 1.83 5.78 -3.77
N THR A 77 1.99 4.60 -3.17
CA THR A 77 0.92 3.60 -3.02
C THR A 77 0.38 3.49 -1.59
N ALA A 78 0.63 4.47 -0.71
CA ALA A 78 0.19 4.47 0.70
C ALA A 78 0.69 3.30 1.55
N VAL A 79 1.70 2.54 1.11
CA VAL A 79 2.30 1.46 1.91
C VAL A 79 3.04 2.10 3.07
N THR A 80 2.72 1.73 4.31
CA THR A 80 3.38 2.29 5.52
C THR A 80 4.11 1.24 6.34
N ARG A 81 4.05 -0.03 5.92
CA ARG A 81 4.82 -1.12 6.50
C ARG A 81 5.41 -2.02 5.42
N VAL A 82 6.66 -2.41 5.61
CA VAL A 82 7.35 -3.32 4.71
C VAL A 82 7.86 -4.53 5.49
N PHE A 83 7.75 -5.69 4.85
CA PHE A 83 8.39 -6.93 5.28
C PHE A 83 9.52 -7.22 4.30
N LEU A 84 10.74 -7.35 4.81
CA LEU A 84 11.92 -7.67 4.00
C LEU A 84 12.33 -9.10 4.29
N GLU A 85 12.22 -9.98 3.29
CA GLU A 85 12.58 -11.38 3.47
C GLU A 85 14.09 -11.57 3.62
N CYS A 86 14.50 -12.35 4.62
CA CYS A 86 15.86 -12.85 4.71
C CYS A 86 16.02 -14.22 4.04
N PHE A 87 14.94 -14.98 3.85
CA PHE A 87 14.98 -16.32 3.27
C PHE A 87 13.70 -16.68 2.50
N HIS A 88 13.87 -17.28 1.33
CA HIS A 88 12.81 -17.78 0.44
C HIS A 88 13.35 -18.91 -0.45
N ASP A 89 12.67 -20.06 -0.51
CA ASP A 89 13.02 -21.19 -1.42
C ASP A 89 14.51 -21.58 -1.44
N GLY A 90 15.14 -21.69 -0.26
CA GLY A 90 16.55 -22.07 -0.16
C GLY A 90 17.54 -20.94 -0.45
N TYR A 91 17.06 -19.77 -0.89
CA TYR A 91 17.88 -18.57 -1.05
C TYR A 91 17.85 -17.72 0.22
N GLN A 92 19.04 -17.33 0.69
CA GLN A 92 19.22 -16.38 1.79
C GLN A 92 19.72 -15.05 1.23
N ALA A 93 19.04 -13.96 1.58
CA ALA A 93 19.44 -12.62 1.18
C ALA A 93 20.79 -12.22 1.82
N ASP A 94 21.56 -11.41 1.10
CA ASP A 94 22.79 -10.83 1.65
C ASP A 94 22.48 -9.98 2.90
N GLY A 95 23.15 -10.28 4.02
CA GLY A 95 22.85 -9.67 5.30
C GLY A 95 23.13 -8.16 5.34
N SER A 96 24.14 -7.70 4.60
CA SER A 96 24.48 -6.28 4.54
C SER A 96 23.45 -5.48 3.75
N THR A 97 23.01 -6.02 2.62
CA THR A 97 21.95 -5.46 1.77
C THR A 97 20.63 -5.38 2.53
N LEU A 98 20.23 -6.48 3.17
CA LEU A 98 19.01 -6.55 3.98
C LEU A 98 19.05 -5.53 5.13
N SER A 99 20.17 -5.42 5.84
CA SER A 99 20.33 -4.49 6.96
C SER A 99 20.30 -3.02 6.50
N ASN A 100 20.98 -2.70 5.40
CA ASN A 100 20.95 -1.37 4.80
C ASN A 100 19.52 -0.98 4.41
N ALA A 101 18.81 -1.85 3.70
CA ALA A 101 17.42 -1.61 3.31
C ALA A 101 16.53 -1.38 4.55
N MET A 102 16.64 -2.21 5.59
CA MET A 102 15.88 -2.02 6.83
C MET A 102 16.14 -0.65 7.48
N VAL A 103 17.40 -0.21 7.56
CA VAL A 103 17.76 1.10 8.11
C VAL A 103 17.13 2.21 7.28
N ARG A 104 17.20 2.10 5.95
CA ARG A 104 16.69 3.12 5.02
C ARG A 104 15.18 3.26 5.05
N PHE A 105 14.44 2.15 5.08
CA PHE A 105 12.99 2.19 5.29
C PHE A 105 12.61 2.78 6.67
N ARG A 106 13.34 2.42 7.74
CA ARG A 106 13.06 3.00 9.07
C ARG A 106 13.33 4.50 9.11
N ALA A 107 14.39 4.97 8.46
CA ALA A 107 14.74 6.38 8.39
C ALA A 107 13.64 7.23 7.72
N GLU A 108 12.95 6.65 6.74
CA GLU A 108 11.80 7.28 6.07
C GLU A 108 10.48 7.15 6.85
N GLY A 109 10.48 6.51 8.03
CA GLY A 109 9.33 6.40 8.91
C GLY A 109 8.41 5.20 8.65
N PHE A 110 8.85 4.22 7.87
CA PHE A 110 8.09 2.98 7.67
C PHE A 110 8.15 2.06 8.90
N GLY A 111 7.07 1.30 9.13
CA GLY A 111 7.15 0.11 9.97
C GLY A 111 7.94 -0.99 9.24
N VAL A 112 8.99 -1.52 9.84
CA VAL A 112 9.88 -2.49 9.18
C VAL A 112 10.02 -3.75 10.01
N SER A 113 9.82 -4.91 9.37
CA SER A 113 10.12 -6.23 9.95
C SER A 113 10.89 -7.09 8.96
N GLY A 114 11.79 -7.92 9.49
CA GLY A 114 12.30 -9.06 8.75
C GLY A 114 11.19 -10.09 8.53
N CYS A 115 11.31 -10.89 7.48
CA CYS A 115 10.39 -11.97 7.17
C CYS A 115 11.16 -13.21 6.75
N VAL A 116 10.59 -14.38 7.01
CA VAL A 116 11.02 -15.66 6.45
C VAL A 116 9.78 -16.22 5.77
N THR A 117 9.91 -16.62 4.52
CA THR A 117 8.86 -17.36 3.83
C THR A 117 9.30 -18.81 3.75
N PRO A 118 8.88 -19.64 4.74
CA PRO A 118 9.17 -21.05 4.69
C PRO A 118 8.29 -21.68 3.61
N THR A 119 8.92 -22.24 2.59
CA THR A 119 8.22 -22.95 1.52
C THR A 119 8.28 -24.45 1.76
N GLU A 120 7.39 -25.19 1.09
CA GLU A 120 7.26 -26.65 1.24
C GLU A 120 6.90 -27.13 2.67
N VAL A 121 6.38 -26.22 3.51
CA VAL A 121 5.94 -26.50 4.88
C VAL A 121 4.45 -26.87 4.89
N GLY A 122 4.14 -28.13 4.56
CA GLY A 122 2.77 -28.66 4.61
C GLY A 122 2.44 -29.61 3.47
N LYS A 123 1.14 -29.81 3.20
CA LYS A 123 0.68 -30.56 2.04
C LYS A 123 0.90 -29.72 0.77
N PRO A 124 1.62 -30.24 -0.25
CA PRO A 124 1.79 -29.54 -1.51
C PRO A 124 0.44 -29.17 -2.13
N SER A 125 0.33 -27.96 -2.67
CA SER A 125 -0.85 -27.61 -3.47
C SER A 125 -0.86 -28.38 -4.80
N THR A 126 -2.04 -28.55 -5.39
CA THR A 126 -2.20 -29.27 -6.67
C THR A 126 -1.87 -28.44 -7.90
N GLY A 127 -1.71 -27.11 -7.76
CA GLY A 127 -1.46 -26.18 -8.87
C GLY A 127 -0.15 -25.41 -8.80
N TRP A 128 0.36 -25.14 -7.59
CA TRP A 128 1.62 -24.44 -7.38
C TRP A 128 2.35 -25.06 -6.18
N ALA A 129 3.19 -26.06 -6.46
CA ALA A 129 3.82 -26.91 -5.44
C ALA A 129 4.58 -26.19 -4.29
N PRO A 130 5.24 -25.03 -4.49
CA PRO A 130 5.98 -24.33 -3.42
C PRO A 130 5.09 -23.85 -2.27
N ILE A 131 3.81 -23.56 -2.54
CA ILE A 131 2.86 -23.10 -1.54
C ILE A 131 2.11 -24.25 -0.89
N SER A 132 1.95 -24.14 0.43
CA SER A 132 1.19 -25.11 1.23
C SER A 132 -0.26 -24.67 1.39
N CYS A 133 -1.19 -25.62 1.33
CA CYS A 133 -2.60 -25.34 1.60
C CYS A 133 -2.86 -25.35 3.11
N TYR A 134 -2.93 -24.18 3.74
CA TYR A 134 -3.16 -24.09 5.20
C TYR A 134 -4.63 -24.31 5.63
N THR A 135 -5.55 -24.43 4.68
CA THR A 135 -6.97 -24.76 4.94
C THR A 135 -7.26 -26.26 4.84
N ASP A 136 -6.31 -27.06 4.32
CA ASP A 136 -6.47 -28.51 4.28
C ASP A 136 -6.33 -29.09 5.70
N PRO A 137 -7.34 -29.81 6.22
CA PRO A 137 -7.27 -30.41 7.56
C PRO A 137 -6.12 -31.41 7.71
N ALA A 138 -5.62 -31.98 6.60
CA ALA A 138 -4.47 -32.87 6.59
C ALA A 138 -3.12 -32.15 6.59
N THR A 139 -3.08 -30.82 6.51
CA THR A 139 -1.85 -30.04 6.67
C THR A 139 -1.38 -30.20 8.12
N PRO A 140 -0.26 -30.91 8.38
CA PRO A 140 0.19 -31.12 9.74
C PRO A 140 0.51 -29.77 10.37
N GLY A 141 -0.13 -29.44 11.49
CA GLY A 141 0.30 -28.32 12.32
C GLY A 141 1.70 -28.61 12.84
N ALA A 142 2.72 -28.04 12.18
CA ALA A 142 4.14 -28.07 12.56
C ALA A 142 4.58 -29.32 13.35
N GLY A 143 4.30 -30.52 12.83
CA GLY A 143 4.57 -31.78 13.51
C GLY A 143 5.83 -32.46 12.97
N GLU A 144 6.72 -32.86 13.89
CA GLU A 144 7.81 -33.87 13.82
C GLU A 144 8.65 -33.98 12.52
N GLY A 145 8.03 -34.22 11.37
CA GLY A 145 8.66 -34.41 10.05
C GLY A 145 9.24 -33.13 9.43
N GLN A 146 8.96 -31.95 9.98
CA GLN A 146 9.57 -30.70 9.53
C GLN A 146 10.93 -30.42 10.16
N ARG A 147 11.31 -31.11 11.25
CA ARG A 147 12.62 -30.92 11.91
C ARG A 147 13.81 -31.41 11.08
N THR A 148 13.57 -32.18 10.02
CA THR A 148 14.61 -32.74 9.15
C THR A 148 14.96 -31.81 7.98
N ALA A 149 14.01 -31.03 7.45
CA ALA A 149 14.28 -30.01 6.42
C ALA A 149 15.24 -28.92 6.92
N TRP A 150 15.17 -28.58 8.21
CA TRP A 150 16.07 -27.61 8.86
C TRP A 150 17.44 -28.19 9.26
N ARG A 151 17.70 -29.50 9.04
CA ARG A 151 18.93 -30.18 9.51
C ARG A 151 19.97 -30.44 8.43
N HIS A 152 19.68 -30.15 7.16
CA HIS A 152 20.68 -30.28 6.09
C HIS A 152 21.35 -28.94 5.78
N GLY A 153 22.32 -28.57 6.61
CA GLY A 153 23.48 -27.79 6.18
C GLY A 153 23.39 -26.26 6.17
N SER A 154 22.29 -25.64 6.59
CA SER A 154 22.21 -24.17 6.62
C SER A 154 22.54 -23.60 8.01
N PRO A 155 23.63 -22.83 8.17
CA PRO A 155 24.04 -22.27 9.46
C PRO A 155 23.28 -20.97 9.73
N ILE A 156 21.95 -21.03 9.81
CA ILE A 156 21.15 -19.88 10.25
C ILE A 156 21.35 -19.76 11.77
N ARG A 157 22.40 -19.05 12.19
CA ARG A 157 22.55 -18.59 13.57
C ARG A 157 21.66 -17.38 13.76
N TRP A 158 20.57 -17.58 14.50
CA TRP A 158 19.80 -16.50 15.09
C TRP A 158 20.60 -15.96 16.29
N THR A 159 21.37 -14.89 16.08
CA THR A 159 21.92 -14.07 17.16
C THR A 159 21.03 -12.87 17.40
#